data_AF-W5IHA9-F1
#
_entry.id   AF-W5IHA9-F1
#
_cell.length_a   1.000
_cell.length_b   1.000
_cell.length_c   1.000
_cell.angle_alpha   90.00
_cell.angle_beta   90.00
_cell.angle_gamma   90.00
#
_symmetry.space_group_name_H-M   'P 1'
#
loop_
_entity.id
_entity.type
_entity.pdbx_description
1 polymer ?
#
loop_
_entity_poly.entity_id
_entity_poly.type
_entity_poly.pdbx_seq_one_letter_code
_entity_poly.pdbx_strand_id
1 'polypeptide(L)'
;MLSDREYDRRYHVAGLVVFLVVVVTTLVGFGVSSVVHRRDVERWRLESLRSSMVAEFQGSLRKYDPFGYAPKGFSYRDEFDPDMWPSDPIPKSRISDLRLVVSAYNSRYPARRVTVSSLRKAYGSGLKRNVQTDWVHAKREHDFVAWCRQDADLVYKKDCYDSIDGLYHKAGDRVTLDISNFDFSSNAYDLYQFDPKAK
;
A
#
# COMPACT_ATOMS: atom_id res chain seq x y z
N MET A 1 52.44 56.15 -17.90
CA MET A 1 52.66 55.31 -16.70
C MET A 1 51.56 55.66 -15.72
N LEU A 2 50.68 54.71 -15.41
CA LEU A 2 49.68 54.88 -14.33
C LEU A 2 50.45 54.93 -13.00
N SER A 3 50.06 55.84 -12.12
CA SER A 3 50.63 55.95 -10.76
C SER A 3 50.38 54.64 -10.01
N ASP A 4 51.37 54.13 -9.27
CA ASP A 4 51.27 52.85 -8.52
C ASP A 4 50.00 52.72 -7.68
N ARG A 5 49.45 53.85 -7.19
CA ARG A 5 48.19 53.89 -6.43
C ARG A 5 46.94 53.56 -7.27
N GLU A 6 46.93 53.90 -8.56
CA GLU A 6 45.82 53.56 -9.46
C GLU A 6 45.87 52.10 -9.90
N TYR A 7 47.07 51.53 -10.02
CA TYR A 7 47.25 50.12 -10.33
C TYR A 7 46.73 49.27 -9.15
N ASP A 8 47.20 49.53 -7.93
CA ASP A 8 46.82 48.80 -6.73
C ASP A 8 45.30 48.86 -6.46
N ARG A 9 44.70 50.04 -6.63
CA ARG A 9 43.25 50.23 -6.54
C ARG A 9 42.48 49.40 -7.59
N ARG A 10 42.98 49.29 -8.82
CA ARG A 10 42.35 48.48 -9.88
C ARG A 10 42.45 46.99 -9.59
N TYR A 11 43.56 46.51 -9.03
CA TYR A 11 43.71 45.10 -8.63
C TYR A 11 42.83 44.73 -7.45
N HIS A 12 42.72 45.60 -6.44
CA HIS A 12 41.80 45.40 -5.33
C HIS A 12 40.33 45.41 -5.77
N VAL A 13 39.94 46.33 -6.66
CA VAL A 13 38.59 46.38 -7.22
C VAL A 13 38.30 45.16 -8.10
N ALA A 14 39.24 44.77 -8.97
CA ALA A 14 39.10 43.57 -9.81
C ALA A 14 38.99 42.30 -8.95
N GLY A 15 39.82 42.16 -7.91
CA GLY A 15 39.76 41.06 -6.96
C GLY A 15 38.43 41.00 -6.21
N LEU A 16 37.91 42.15 -5.75
CA LEU A 16 36.60 42.24 -5.10
C LEU A 16 35.47 41.83 -6.06
N VAL A 17 35.51 42.28 -7.31
CA VAL A 17 34.51 41.92 -8.33
C VAL A 17 34.53 40.43 -8.59
N VAL A 18 35.72 39.82 -8.78
CA VAL A 18 35.85 38.38 -8.98
C VAL A 18 35.33 37.61 -7.76
N PHE A 19 35.69 38.05 -6.56
CA PHE A 19 35.21 37.44 -5.32
C PHE A 19 33.67 37.50 -5.22
N LEU A 20 33.07 38.66 -5.49
CA LEU A 20 31.62 38.83 -5.50
C LEU A 20 30.94 37.94 -6.54
N VAL A 21 31.51 37.82 -7.74
CA VAL A 21 30.98 36.92 -8.80
C VAL A 21 31.04 35.46 -8.34
N VAL A 22 32.13 35.03 -7.70
CA VAL A 22 32.25 33.67 -7.18
C VAL A 22 31.24 33.41 -6.06
N VAL A 23 31.08 34.33 -5.12
CA VAL A 23 30.10 34.22 -4.02
C VAL A 23 28.67 34.18 -4.56
N VAL A 24 28.32 35.06 -5.50
CA VAL A 24 26.97 35.08 -6.09
C VAL A 24 26.69 33.79 -6.86
N THR A 25 27.63 33.30 -7.67
CA THR A 25 27.43 32.06 -8.44
C THR A 25 27.31 30.83 -7.54
N THR A 26 28.08 30.75 -6.45
CA THR A 26 27.94 29.66 -5.46
C THR A 26 26.62 29.71 -4.70
N LEU A 27 26.19 30.89 -4.23
CA LEU A 27 24.90 31.04 -3.54
C LEU A 27 23.72 30.70 -4.45
N VAL A 28 23.75 31.16 -5.71
CA VAL A 28 22.72 30.82 -6.71
C VAL A 28 22.75 29.31 -7.01
N GLY A 29 23.93 28.72 -7.21
CA GLY A 29 24.07 27.28 -7.45
C GLY A 29 23.53 26.43 -6.29
N PHE A 30 23.84 26.81 -5.06
CA PHE A 30 23.33 26.16 -3.85
C PHE A 30 21.81 26.32 -3.73
N GLY A 31 21.29 27.53 -3.96
CA GLY A 31 19.85 27.80 -3.96
C GLY A 31 19.09 26.93 -4.96
N VAL A 32 19.55 26.89 -6.21
CA VAL A 32 18.95 26.05 -7.27
C VAL A 32 19.02 24.57 -6.90
N SER A 33 20.18 24.08 -6.46
CA SER A 33 20.36 22.68 -6.04
C SER A 33 19.39 22.30 -4.91
N SER A 34 19.22 23.16 -3.91
CA SER A 34 18.31 22.92 -2.80
C SER A 34 16.84 22.84 -3.22
N VAL A 35 16.41 23.69 -4.17
CA VAL A 35 15.03 23.69 -4.70
C VAL A 35 14.77 22.44 -5.55
N VAL A 36 15.72 22.07 -6.42
CA VAL A 36 15.64 20.85 -7.22
C VAL A 36 15.56 19.62 -6.31
N HIS A 37 16.44 19.54 -5.31
CA HIS A 37 16.44 18.42 -4.37
C HIS A 37 15.12 18.28 -3.61
N ARG A 38 14.54 19.39 -3.11
CA ARG A 38 13.23 19.38 -2.44
C ARG A 38 12.12 18.88 -3.37
N ARG A 39 12.10 19.35 -4.62
CA ARG A 39 11.14 18.90 -5.62
C ARG A 39 11.28 17.42 -5.95
N ASP A 40 12.50 16.91 -6.02
CA ASP A 40 12.74 15.49 -6.27
C ASP A 40 12.24 14.64 -5.10
N VAL A 41 12.56 15.02 -3.86
CA VAL A 41 12.07 14.33 -2.66
C VAL A 41 10.53 14.33 -2.60
N GLU A 42 9.90 15.45 -2.93
CA GLU A 42 8.43 15.55 -2.94
C GLU A 42 7.81 14.69 -4.04
N ARG A 43 8.39 14.68 -5.25
CA ARG A 43 7.97 13.77 -6.32
C ARG A 43 8.09 12.31 -5.91
N TRP A 44 9.23 11.91 -5.36
CA TRP A 44 9.43 10.54 -4.85
C TRP A 44 8.43 10.16 -3.76
N ARG A 45 8.14 11.09 -2.83
CA ARG A 45 7.17 10.86 -1.76
C ARG A 45 5.76 10.68 -2.30
N LEU A 46 5.35 11.51 -3.27
CA LEU A 46 4.04 11.40 -3.91
C LEU A 46 3.90 10.10 -4.69
N GLU A 47 4.95 9.72 -5.44
CA GLU A 47 4.96 8.48 -6.20
C GLU A 47 4.89 7.25 -5.30
N SER A 48 5.67 7.25 -4.22
CA SER A 48 5.63 6.22 -3.18
C SER A 48 4.25 6.12 -2.54
N LEU A 49 3.61 7.27 -2.23
CA LEU A 49 2.27 7.29 -1.65
C LEU A 49 1.23 6.72 -2.62
N ARG A 50 1.24 7.11 -3.89
CA ARG A 50 0.34 6.60 -4.93
C ARG A 50 0.45 5.07 -5.03
N SER A 51 1.68 4.58 -5.20
CA SER A 51 1.96 3.15 -5.30
C SER A 51 1.50 2.40 -4.05
N SER A 52 1.75 2.95 -2.86
CA SER A 52 1.34 2.35 -1.60
C SER A 52 -0.18 2.30 -1.45
N MET A 53 -0.91 3.38 -1.79
CA MET A 53 -2.37 3.37 -1.75
C MET A 53 -2.96 2.32 -2.70
N VAL A 54 -2.43 2.25 -3.92
CA VAL A 54 -2.85 1.25 -4.90
C VAL A 54 -2.54 -0.16 -4.41
N ALA A 55 -1.32 -0.42 -3.92
CA ALA A 55 -0.92 -1.72 -3.37
C ALA A 55 -1.76 -2.15 -2.16
N GLU A 56 -2.04 -1.21 -1.26
CA GLU A 56 -2.87 -1.50 -0.09
C GLU A 56 -4.29 -1.85 -0.49
N PHE A 57 -4.88 -1.16 -1.46
CA PHE A 57 -6.23 -1.43 -1.90
C PHE A 57 -6.33 -2.72 -2.71
N GLN A 58 -5.54 -2.81 -3.78
CA GLN A 58 -5.70 -3.85 -4.78
C GLN A 58 -4.74 -5.02 -4.62
N GLY A 59 -3.75 -4.97 -3.72
CA GLY A 59 -2.72 -6.01 -3.64
C GLY A 59 -1.67 -5.92 -4.76
N SER A 60 -0.54 -6.62 -4.55
CA SER A 60 0.53 -6.77 -5.55
C SER A 60 0.37 -8.04 -6.39
N LEU A 61 -0.42 -9.01 -5.92
CA LEU A 61 -0.64 -10.31 -6.55
C LEU A 61 -2.13 -10.46 -6.88
N ARG A 62 -2.44 -10.50 -8.17
CA ARG A 62 -3.82 -10.55 -8.76
C ARG A 62 -4.75 -11.65 -8.25
N LYS A 63 -4.31 -12.55 -7.38
CA LYS A 63 -5.07 -13.74 -7.00
C LYS A 63 -5.87 -13.60 -5.71
N TYR A 64 -5.67 -12.56 -4.88
CA TYR A 64 -6.19 -12.58 -3.49
C TYR A 64 -6.69 -11.20 -3.01
N ASP A 65 -7.31 -10.44 -3.91
CA ASP A 65 -7.63 -9.03 -3.67
C ASP A 65 -9.05 -8.87 -3.10
N PRO A 66 -9.21 -8.63 -1.78
CA PRO A 66 -10.52 -8.66 -1.13
C PRO A 66 -11.48 -7.58 -1.67
N PHE A 67 -10.93 -6.50 -2.24
CA PHE A 67 -11.70 -5.41 -2.83
C PHE A 67 -11.70 -5.44 -4.36
N GLY A 68 -10.89 -6.30 -4.97
CA GLY A 68 -10.61 -6.29 -6.41
C GLY A 68 -9.65 -5.17 -6.82
N TYR A 69 -9.75 -4.76 -8.08
CA TYR A 69 -8.89 -3.72 -8.65
C TYR A 69 -9.14 -2.35 -8.05
N ALA A 70 -8.09 -1.53 -8.01
CA ALA A 70 -8.22 -0.13 -7.68
C ALA A 70 -9.18 0.60 -8.65
N PRO A 71 -9.81 1.71 -8.21
CA PRO A 71 -10.72 2.48 -9.05
C PRO A 71 -10.09 2.94 -10.35
N LYS A 72 -10.89 3.12 -11.40
CA LYS A 72 -10.42 3.61 -12.69
C LYS A 72 -9.68 4.95 -12.52
N GLY A 73 -8.47 5.04 -13.06
CA GLY A 73 -7.59 6.21 -12.95
C GLY A 73 -6.68 6.21 -11.72
N PHE A 74 -6.73 5.15 -10.91
CA PHE A 74 -5.88 4.95 -9.73
C PHE A 74 -5.10 3.64 -9.86
N SER A 75 -4.15 3.57 -10.80
CA SER A 75 -3.28 2.42 -10.98
C SER A 75 -1.82 2.73 -10.67
N TYR A 76 -0.97 1.69 -10.64
CA TYR A 76 0.49 1.83 -10.47
C TYR A 76 1.17 2.66 -11.56
N ARG A 77 0.50 2.90 -12.69
CA ARG A 77 1.05 3.66 -13.83
C ARG A 77 0.41 5.04 -13.99
N ASP A 78 -0.61 5.34 -13.19
CA ASP A 78 -1.35 6.59 -13.30
C ASP A 78 -0.73 7.65 -12.38
N GLU A 79 -0.48 8.84 -12.92
CA GLU A 79 -0.21 10.01 -12.10
C GLU A 79 -1.55 10.57 -11.62
N PHE A 80 -1.97 10.19 -10.40
CA PHE A 80 -3.21 10.70 -9.79
C PHE A 80 -2.93 11.55 -8.55
N ASP A 81 -3.87 12.42 -8.20
CA ASP A 81 -3.85 13.11 -6.92
C ASP A 81 -4.35 12.17 -5.80
N PRO A 82 -3.54 11.84 -4.78
CA PRO A 82 -3.95 11.03 -3.65
C PRO A 82 -5.20 11.55 -2.92
N ASP A 83 -5.45 12.86 -2.93
CA ASP A 83 -6.63 13.47 -2.31
C ASP A 83 -7.93 13.21 -3.09
N MET A 84 -7.81 12.83 -4.36
CA MET A 84 -8.94 12.49 -5.22
C MET A 84 -9.38 11.03 -5.07
N TRP A 85 -8.74 10.26 -4.18
CA TRP A 85 -9.13 8.87 -3.94
C TRP A 85 -10.62 8.76 -3.56
N PRO A 86 -11.38 7.85 -4.20
CA PRO A 86 -12.81 7.77 -3.95
C PRO A 86 -13.16 7.51 -2.49
N SER A 87 -14.23 8.14 -2.00
CA SER A 87 -14.71 7.94 -0.64
C SER A 87 -15.20 6.52 -0.38
N ASP A 88 -15.68 5.84 -1.42
CA ASP A 88 -16.16 4.47 -1.39
C ASP A 88 -15.78 3.72 -2.68
N PRO A 89 -14.54 3.20 -2.74
CA PRO A 89 -14.00 2.53 -3.91
C PRO A 89 -14.39 1.05 -4.03
N ILE A 90 -14.95 0.45 -2.97
CA ILE A 90 -15.25 -0.99 -2.93
C ILE A 90 -16.49 -1.28 -3.81
N PRO A 91 -16.39 -2.13 -4.84
CA PRO A 91 -17.52 -2.44 -5.71
C PRO A 91 -18.67 -3.10 -4.95
N LYS A 92 -19.91 -2.73 -5.29
CA LYS A 92 -21.12 -3.33 -4.68
C LYS A 92 -21.18 -4.86 -4.83
N SER A 93 -20.66 -5.39 -5.93
CA SER A 93 -20.57 -6.83 -6.21
C SER A 93 -19.68 -7.58 -5.21
N ARG A 94 -18.75 -6.91 -4.52
CA ARG A 94 -17.87 -7.53 -3.51
C ARG A 94 -18.49 -7.59 -2.11
N ILE A 95 -19.61 -6.89 -1.89
CA ILE A 95 -20.14 -6.69 -0.54
C ILE A 95 -20.73 -7.98 0.06
N SER A 96 -21.31 -8.87 -0.76
CA SER A 96 -21.77 -10.18 -0.31
C SER A 96 -20.61 -11.00 0.26
N ASP A 97 -19.55 -11.12 -0.53
CA ASP A 97 -18.38 -11.95 -0.23
C ASP A 97 -17.65 -11.38 1.00
N LEU A 98 -17.46 -10.06 1.04
CA LEU A 98 -16.87 -9.38 2.19
C LEU A 98 -17.66 -9.62 3.48
N ARG A 99 -18.99 -9.72 3.43
CA ARG A 99 -19.78 -10.04 4.65
C ARG A 99 -19.50 -11.43 5.17
N LEU A 100 -19.35 -12.41 4.28
CA LEU A 100 -19.00 -13.79 4.64
C LEU A 100 -17.59 -13.85 5.25
N VAL A 101 -16.62 -13.22 4.59
CA VAL A 101 -15.22 -13.18 5.03
C VAL A 101 -15.07 -12.44 6.37
N VAL A 102 -15.74 -11.30 6.54
CA VAL A 102 -15.79 -10.58 7.82
C VAL A 102 -16.38 -11.43 8.94
N SER A 103 -17.43 -12.22 8.65
CA SER A 103 -18.02 -13.14 9.62
C SER A 103 -17.03 -14.22 10.06
N ALA A 104 -16.33 -14.83 9.09
CA ALA A 104 -15.31 -15.84 9.35
C ALA A 104 -14.14 -15.28 10.18
N TYR A 105 -13.58 -14.13 9.76
CA TYR A 105 -12.51 -13.47 10.49
C TYR A 105 -12.92 -13.10 11.92
N ASN A 106 -14.08 -12.49 12.10
CA ASN A 106 -14.58 -12.07 13.41
C ASN A 106 -14.84 -13.24 14.35
N SER A 107 -15.21 -14.41 13.81
CA SER A 107 -15.37 -15.63 14.58
C SER A 107 -14.03 -16.18 15.08
N ARG A 108 -12.97 -16.06 14.25
CA ARG A 108 -11.61 -16.49 14.60
C ARG A 108 -10.89 -15.51 15.52
N TYR A 109 -11.10 -14.20 15.33
CA TYR A 109 -10.41 -13.12 16.04
C TYR A 109 -11.41 -12.15 16.69
N PRO A 110 -12.18 -12.59 17.70
CA PRO A 110 -13.26 -11.79 18.30
C PRO A 110 -12.80 -10.49 18.98
N ALA A 111 -11.53 -10.39 19.39
CA ALA A 111 -10.97 -9.17 19.96
C ALA A 111 -10.61 -8.10 18.90
N ARG A 112 -10.50 -8.49 17.62
CA ARG A 112 -10.04 -7.63 16.51
C ARG A 112 -11.13 -7.38 15.48
N ARG A 113 -12.40 -7.45 15.89
CA ARG A 113 -13.53 -7.40 14.96
C ARG A 113 -13.53 -6.18 14.06
N VAL A 114 -13.89 -6.42 12.80
CA VAL A 114 -14.09 -5.40 11.78
C VAL A 114 -15.52 -5.46 11.24
N THR A 115 -15.95 -4.39 10.57
CA THR A 115 -17.22 -4.35 9.85
C THR A 115 -16.99 -3.91 8.41
N VAL A 116 -17.91 -4.27 7.51
CA VAL A 116 -17.85 -3.79 6.12
C VAL A 116 -17.85 -2.26 6.05
N SER A 117 -18.57 -1.58 6.95
CA SER A 117 -18.57 -0.11 7.03
C SER A 117 -17.22 0.46 7.49
N SER A 118 -16.54 -0.19 8.45
CA SER A 118 -15.23 0.25 8.89
C SER A 118 -14.18 0.05 7.80
N LEU A 119 -14.25 -1.07 7.05
CA LEU A 119 -13.42 -1.32 5.88
C LEU A 119 -13.62 -0.27 4.78
N ARG A 120 -14.88 0.04 4.42
CA ARG A 120 -15.19 1.09 3.42
C ARG A 120 -14.62 2.44 3.82
N LYS A 121 -14.72 2.81 5.10
CA LYS A 121 -14.11 4.04 5.61
C LYS A 121 -12.58 3.99 5.58
N ALA A 122 -11.98 2.88 5.97
CA ALA A 122 -10.53 2.73 6.06
C ALA A 122 -9.84 2.70 4.69
N TYR A 123 -10.45 2.04 3.71
CA TYR A 123 -9.91 1.87 2.35
C TYR A 123 -10.51 2.81 1.32
N GLY A 124 -11.54 3.58 1.68
CA GLY A 124 -12.04 4.71 0.90
C GLY A 124 -11.42 6.02 1.33
N SER A 125 -12.22 6.95 1.85
CA SER A 125 -11.75 8.29 2.24
C SER A 125 -10.62 8.30 3.29
N GLY A 126 -10.47 7.22 4.07
CA GLY A 126 -9.41 7.07 5.05
C GLY A 126 -8.07 6.60 4.49
N LEU A 127 -8.01 6.09 3.26
CA LEU A 127 -6.85 5.32 2.77
C LEU A 127 -5.57 6.14 2.78
N LYS A 128 -5.58 7.35 2.18
CA LYS A 128 -4.41 8.24 2.14
C LYS A 128 -3.83 8.45 3.53
N ARG A 129 -4.67 8.89 4.49
CA ARG A 129 -4.24 9.13 5.87
C ARG A 129 -3.71 7.86 6.50
N ASN A 130 -4.39 6.74 6.33
CA ASN A 130 -4.00 5.47 6.94
C ASN A 130 -2.64 5.00 6.41
N VAL A 131 -2.40 5.09 5.11
CA VAL A 131 -1.09 4.79 4.50
C VAL A 131 0.00 5.74 5.02
N GLN A 132 -0.27 7.04 5.09
CA GLN A 132 0.70 8.04 5.57
C GLN A 132 1.03 7.92 7.07
N THR A 133 0.18 7.23 7.84
CA THR A 133 0.30 7.09 9.29
C THR A 133 0.50 5.65 9.71
N ASP A 134 1.00 4.79 8.81
CA ASP A 134 1.27 3.37 9.07
C ASP A 134 0.11 2.64 9.76
N TRP A 135 -1.10 2.93 9.32
CA TRP A 135 -2.35 2.33 9.78
C TRP A 135 -2.65 2.49 11.27
N VAL A 136 -2.01 3.44 11.98
CA VAL A 136 -2.20 3.66 13.44
C VAL A 136 -3.68 3.77 13.84
N HIS A 137 -4.51 4.41 13.02
CA HIS A 137 -5.94 4.61 13.31
C HIS A 137 -6.90 3.56 12.72
N ALA A 138 -6.38 2.63 11.92
CA ALA A 138 -7.18 1.61 11.23
C ALA A 138 -6.47 0.25 11.21
N LYS A 139 -5.70 -0.04 12.27
CA LYS A 139 -4.85 -1.23 12.35
C LYS A 139 -5.65 -2.53 12.22
N ARG A 140 -6.85 -2.59 12.77
CA ARG A 140 -7.69 -3.81 12.72
C ARG A 140 -8.16 -4.10 11.30
N GLU A 141 -8.54 -3.06 10.56
CA GLU A 141 -8.91 -3.15 9.15
C GLU A 141 -7.73 -3.57 8.29
N HIS A 142 -6.54 -3.05 8.58
CA HIS A 142 -5.30 -3.46 7.92
C HIS A 142 -4.96 -4.93 8.21
N ASP A 143 -4.98 -5.34 9.49
CA ASP A 143 -4.72 -6.72 9.90
C ASP A 143 -5.72 -7.69 9.24
N PHE A 144 -6.99 -7.29 9.09
CA PHE A 144 -8.00 -8.06 8.37
C PHE A 144 -7.63 -8.26 6.90
N VAL A 145 -7.25 -7.21 6.18
CA VAL A 145 -6.87 -7.31 4.76
C VAL A 145 -5.58 -8.11 4.59
N ALA A 146 -4.62 -7.97 5.50
CA ALA A 146 -3.43 -8.80 5.52
C ALA A 146 -3.78 -10.28 5.73
N TRP A 147 -4.68 -10.60 6.66
CA TRP A 147 -5.17 -11.95 6.88
C TRP A 147 -5.88 -12.52 5.64
N CYS A 148 -6.74 -11.75 4.98
CA CYS A 148 -7.43 -12.16 3.76
C CYS A 148 -6.46 -12.64 2.66
N ARG A 149 -5.27 -12.03 2.58
CA ARG A 149 -4.24 -12.31 1.57
C ARG A 149 -3.31 -13.48 1.94
N GLN A 150 -3.39 -14.00 3.16
CA GLN A 150 -2.63 -15.17 3.58
C GLN A 150 -3.26 -16.45 3.03
N ASP A 151 -2.42 -17.45 2.80
CA ASP A 151 -2.87 -18.82 2.54
C ASP A 151 -3.73 -19.31 3.71
N ALA A 152 -4.81 -20.00 3.38
CA ALA A 152 -5.69 -20.58 4.37
C ALA A 152 -5.07 -21.88 4.90
N ASP A 153 -4.86 -21.93 6.20
CA ASP A 153 -4.51 -23.18 6.87
C ASP A 153 -5.75 -24.09 6.93
N LEU A 154 -5.88 -24.96 5.93
CA LEU A 154 -7.05 -25.81 5.73
C LEU A 154 -6.74 -27.29 5.96
N VAL A 155 -7.74 -28.00 6.47
CA VAL A 155 -7.77 -29.46 6.60
C VAL A 155 -9.05 -30.05 6.05
N TYR A 156 -9.02 -31.32 5.65
CA TYR A 156 -10.22 -32.05 5.24
C TYR A 156 -11.18 -32.26 6.42
N LYS A 157 -12.45 -31.95 6.22
CA LYS A 157 -13.51 -32.07 7.25
C LYS A 157 -13.85 -33.51 7.60
N LYS A 158 -13.74 -34.40 6.61
CA LYS A 158 -14.14 -35.80 6.66
C LYS A 158 -13.29 -36.59 5.67
N ASP A 159 -13.27 -37.90 5.82
CA ASP A 159 -12.64 -38.76 4.82
C ASP A 159 -13.39 -38.61 3.48
N CYS A 160 -12.67 -38.23 2.43
CA CYS A 160 -13.28 -37.98 1.11
C CYS A 160 -12.29 -38.14 -0.03
N TYR A 161 -12.84 -38.46 -1.21
CA TYR A 161 -12.14 -38.28 -2.47
C TYR A 161 -12.25 -36.82 -2.90
N ASP A 162 -11.12 -36.18 -3.17
CA ASP A 162 -11.04 -34.82 -3.68
C ASP A 162 -10.81 -34.86 -5.19
N SER A 163 -11.78 -34.33 -5.95
CA SER A 163 -11.67 -34.30 -7.41
C SER A 163 -10.67 -33.28 -7.94
N ILE A 164 -10.20 -32.34 -7.11
CA ILE A 164 -9.24 -31.31 -7.52
C ILE A 164 -7.85 -31.91 -7.71
N ASP A 165 -7.42 -32.80 -6.80
CA ASP A 165 -6.12 -33.49 -6.88
C ASP A 165 -6.23 -34.97 -7.28
N GLY A 166 -7.43 -35.54 -7.28
CA GLY A 166 -7.70 -36.92 -7.66
C GLY A 166 -7.31 -37.95 -6.60
N LEU A 167 -7.21 -37.54 -5.33
CA LEU A 167 -6.77 -38.39 -4.23
C LEU A 167 -7.85 -38.57 -3.15
N TYR A 168 -7.72 -39.65 -2.38
CA TYR A 168 -8.51 -39.85 -1.18
C TYR A 168 -7.75 -39.34 0.04
N HIS A 169 -8.40 -38.49 0.83
CA HIS A 169 -7.85 -37.86 2.03
C HIS A 169 -8.63 -38.26 3.26
N LYS A 170 -7.96 -38.31 4.41
CA LYS A 170 -8.58 -38.52 5.71
C LYS A 170 -8.96 -37.19 6.35
N ALA A 171 -9.96 -37.23 7.22
CA ALA A 171 -10.33 -36.12 8.08
C ALA A 171 -9.10 -35.62 8.86
N GLY A 172 -8.84 -34.32 8.79
CA GLY A 172 -7.69 -33.68 9.43
C GLY A 172 -6.41 -33.65 8.60
N ASP A 173 -6.36 -34.31 7.44
CA ASP A 173 -5.24 -34.16 6.51
C ASP A 173 -5.16 -32.71 6.02
N ARG A 174 -3.93 -32.20 5.85
CA ARG A 174 -3.70 -30.83 5.39
C ARG A 174 -4.06 -30.71 3.91
N VAL A 175 -4.81 -29.67 3.57
CA VAL A 175 -5.07 -29.30 2.18
C VAL A 175 -3.84 -28.58 1.63
N THR A 176 -3.32 -29.03 0.48
CA THR A 176 -2.12 -28.46 -0.16
C THR A 176 -2.45 -27.54 -1.34
N LEU A 177 -3.72 -27.17 -1.50
CA LEU A 177 -4.17 -26.26 -2.54
C LEU A 177 -3.88 -24.80 -2.17
N ASP A 178 -3.49 -23.99 -3.14
CA ASP A 178 -3.21 -22.56 -3.00
C ASP A 178 -4.51 -21.73 -2.86
N ILE A 179 -5.18 -21.86 -1.71
CA ILE A 179 -6.44 -21.17 -1.40
C ILE A 179 -6.17 -20.12 -0.32
N SER A 180 -6.53 -18.86 -0.57
CA SER A 180 -6.40 -17.80 0.44
C SER A 180 -7.53 -17.84 1.48
N ASN A 181 -7.32 -17.16 2.61
CA ASN A 181 -8.37 -16.94 3.60
C ASN A 181 -9.60 -16.24 3.01
N PHE A 182 -9.41 -15.30 2.09
CA PHE A 182 -10.52 -14.64 1.38
C PHE A 182 -11.29 -15.62 0.51
N ASP A 183 -10.61 -16.38 -0.35
CA ASP A 183 -11.26 -17.32 -1.27
C ASP A 183 -11.99 -18.41 -0.50
N PHE A 184 -11.36 -19.00 0.52
CA PHE A 184 -12.00 -20.01 1.34
C PHE A 184 -13.25 -19.48 2.05
N SER A 185 -13.19 -18.27 2.61
CA SER A 185 -14.29 -17.72 3.40
C SER A 185 -15.42 -17.11 2.56
N SER A 186 -15.15 -16.76 1.30
CA SER A 186 -16.16 -16.21 0.37
C SER A 186 -16.87 -17.30 -0.43
N ASN A 187 -16.29 -18.49 -0.54
CA ASN A 187 -16.88 -19.63 -1.24
C ASN A 187 -17.40 -20.70 -0.27
N ALA A 188 -18.36 -21.51 -0.73
CA ALA A 188 -18.89 -22.63 0.03
C ALA A 188 -18.07 -23.90 -0.26
N TYR A 189 -16.93 -24.07 0.43
CA TYR A 189 -16.14 -25.30 0.35
C TYR A 189 -16.72 -26.37 1.30
N ASP A 190 -17.24 -27.45 0.72
CA ASP A 190 -17.88 -28.53 1.48
C ASP A 190 -16.88 -29.53 2.06
N LEU A 191 -15.69 -29.66 1.45
CA LEU A 191 -14.68 -30.65 1.84
C LEU A 191 -13.68 -30.13 2.88
N TYR A 192 -13.41 -28.81 2.91
CA TYR A 192 -12.35 -28.22 3.72
C TYR A 192 -12.89 -27.39 4.87
N GLN A 193 -12.12 -27.29 5.95
CA GLN A 193 -12.32 -26.37 7.07
C GLN A 193 -11.00 -25.75 7.48
N PHE A 194 -11.04 -24.60 8.14
CA PHE A 194 -9.87 -24.07 8.83
C PHE A 194 -9.33 -25.09 9.83
N ASP A 195 -8.01 -25.27 9.84
CA ASP A 195 -7.34 -26.03 10.88
C ASP A 195 -7.65 -25.39 12.26
N PRO A 196 -8.26 -26.14 13.18
CA PRO A 196 -8.51 -25.67 14.54
C PRO A 196 -7.23 -25.34 15.32
N LYS A 197 -6.08 -25.90 14.91
CA LYS A 197 -4.78 -25.77 15.58
C LYS A 197 -3.95 -24.57 15.10
N ALA A 198 -4.22 -24.05 13.90
CA ALA A 198 -3.52 -22.89 13.37
C ALA A 198 -4.07 -21.59 13.97
N LYS A 199 -3.57 -21.08 15.10
CA LYS A 199 -4.05 -19.79 15.66
C LYS A 199 -2.91 -18.86 15.99
#